data_AF-A0A7J3JA80-F1
#
_entry.id   AF-A0A7J3JA80-F1
#
_cell.length_a   1.000
_cell.length_b   1.000
_cell.length_c   1.000
_cell.angle_alpha   90.00
_cell.angle_beta   90.00
_cell.angle_gamma   90.00
#
_symmetry.space_group_name_H-M   'P 1'
#
loop_
_entity.id
_entity.type
_entity.pdbx_description
1 polymer ?
#
loop_
_entity_poly.entity_id
_entity_poly.type
_entity_poly.pdbx_seq_one_letter_code
_entity_poly.pdbx_strand_id
1 'polypeptide(L)'
;MNIHKAWLVFKKDWLEIKRNWQVLLPIIILPLIFAVVFPGIIMVISQTPAQNMDVQDFQSLIVNLPADVQAQIAQMTPNQILFYIMVLYFFAPFFLIIPVMASSVMGSDSFAGERERKTIEALLATPISDSELLLGKILVSFIPAMIVTWVSFAVYATIADIVGFTMFNGSLLLPNAVWLILIFGVAPTLALCSIGLTVIISARVKGFKEAQQISVVLLLPVLGLVFAQISGLLILGPAVLALLIAIFAVIDVAVFYVGTKLFHREEILSKPA
;
A
#
# COMPACT_ATOMS: atom_id res chain seq x y z
N MET A 1 15.15 5.25 -23.85
CA MET A 1 14.98 5.50 -22.41
C MET A 1 16.32 5.27 -21.72
N ASN A 2 17.01 6.34 -21.34
CA ASN A 2 18.30 6.29 -20.65
C ASN A 2 18.05 6.29 -19.13
N ILE A 3 18.19 5.12 -18.51
CA ILE A 3 17.91 4.86 -17.08
C ILE A 3 18.74 5.77 -16.16
N HIS A 4 19.93 6.19 -16.60
CA HIS A 4 20.80 7.07 -15.82
C HIS A 4 20.17 8.45 -15.56
N LYS A 5 19.44 9.01 -16.53
CA LYS A 5 18.76 10.31 -16.37
C LYS A 5 17.60 10.21 -15.37
N ALA A 6 16.82 9.13 -15.43
CA ALA A 6 15.75 8.88 -14.47
C ALA A 6 16.30 8.73 -13.03
N TRP A 7 17.46 8.10 -12.87
CA TRP A 7 18.12 7.95 -11.56
C TRP A 7 18.61 9.29 -10.97
N LEU A 8 19.06 10.23 -11.81
CA LEU A 8 19.47 11.55 -11.34
C LEU A 8 18.27 12.35 -10.79
N VAL A 9 17.14 12.30 -11.49
CA VAL A 9 15.87 12.85 -10.98
C VAL A 9 15.51 12.18 -9.65
N PHE A 10 15.69 10.87 -9.57
CA PHE A 10 15.41 10.12 -8.34
C PHE A 10 16.18 10.64 -7.13
N LYS A 11 17.49 10.78 -7.27
CA LYS A 11 18.38 11.20 -6.19
C LYS A 11 18.05 12.63 -5.72
N LYS A 12 17.68 13.51 -6.65
CA LYS A 12 17.29 14.89 -6.33
C LYS A 12 16.01 14.93 -5.49
N ASP A 13 14.92 14.35 -5.99
CA ASP A 13 13.61 14.41 -5.35
C ASP A 13 13.63 13.66 -4.00
N TRP A 14 14.37 12.55 -3.87
CA TRP A 14 14.52 11.84 -2.59
C TRP A 14 15.17 12.69 -1.49
N LEU A 15 16.18 13.51 -1.83
CA LEU A 15 16.82 14.40 -0.87
C LEU A 15 15.89 15.51 -0.40
N GLU A 16 14.98 15.97 -1.25
CA GLU A 16 13.96 16.96 -0.90
C GLU A 16 12.92 16.37 0.06
N ILE A 17 12.38 15.20 -0.27
CA ILE A 17 11.38 14.50 0.56
C ILE A 17 11.97 14.20 1.94
N LYS A 18 13.22 13.73 2.00
CA LYS A 18 13.88 13.38 3.28
C LYS A 18 14.00 14.59 4.22
N ARG A 19 14.06 15.81 3.69
CA ARG A 19 14.13 17.04 4.50
C ARG A 19 12.76 17.50 5.02
N ASN A 20 11.67 16.98 4.47
CA ASN A 20 10.32 17.37 4.86
C ASN A 20 9.69 16.38 5.85
N TRP A 21 9.90 16.62 7.14
CA TRP A 21 9.42 15.73 8.20
C TRP A 21 7.88 15.59 8.23
N GLN A 22 7.13 16.61 7.78
CA GLN A 22 5.67 16.59 7.75
C GLN A 22 5.12 15.59 6.73
N VAL A 23 5.86 15.37 5.64
CA VAL A 23 5.52 14.39 4.58
C VAL A 23 5.91 12.98 5.02
N LEU A 24 7.05 12.83 5.70
CA LEU A 24 7.51 11.53 6.20
C LEU A 24 6.69 11.00 7.38
N LEU A 25 6.14 11.89 8.21
CA LEU A 25 5.49 11.49 9.45
C LEU A 25 4.26 10.58 9.23
N PRO A 26 3.29 10.89 8.35
CA PRO A 26 2.19 9.98 8.04
C PRO A 26 2.66 8.66 7.41
N ILE A 27 3.73 8.71 6.60
CA ILE A 27 4.34 7.56 5.92
C ILE A 27 4.96 6.59 6.94
N ILE A 28 5.42 7.07 8.09
CA ILE A 28 6.04 6.23 9.13
C ILE A 28 5.03 5.83 10.20
N ILE A 29 4.20 6.77 10.67
CA ILE A 29 3.29 6.51 11.79
C ILE A 29 2.23 5.49 11.41
N LEU A 30 1.56 5.64 10.28
CA LEU A 30 0.47 4.73 9.92
C LEU A 30 0.94 3.27 9.74
N PRO A 31 2.07 3.01 9.05
CA PRO A 31 2.58 1.65 8.92
C PRO A 31 3.14 1.10 10.23
N LEU A 32 3.61 1.96 11.13
CA LEU A 32 3.99 1.56 12.48
C LEU A 32 2.78 1.19 13.33
N ILE A 33 1.65 1.90 13.18
CA ILE A 33 0.37 1.54 13.81
C ILE A 33 -0.03 0.14 13.33
N PHE A 34 -0.08 -0.13 12.03
CA PHE A 34 -0.48 -1.45 11.55
C PHE A 34 0.52 -2.55 11.93
N ALA A 35 1.82 -2.25 11.88
CA ALA A 35 2.84 -3.23 12.20
C ALA A 35 2.91 -3.58 13.69
N VAL A 36 2.62 -2.64 14.59
CA VAL A 36 2.80 -2.82 16.05
C VAL A 36 1.47 -2.89 16.79
N VAL A 37 0.54 -1.99 16.51
CA VAL A 37 -0.74 -1.91 17.23
C VAL A 37 -1.62 -3.11 16.89
N PHE A 38 -1.66 -3.59 15.64
CA PHE A 38 -2.49 -4.75 15.31
C PHE A 38 -2.03 -6.02 16.03
N PRO A 39 -0.75 -6.42 16.00
CA PRO A 39 -0.28 -7.52 16.83
C PRO A 39 -0.42 -7.26 18.32
N GLY A 40 -0.26 -6.01 18.78
CA GLY A 40 -0.48 -5.62 20.17
C GLY A 40 -1.92 -5.83 20.64
N ILE A 41 -2.90 -5.47 19.81
CA ILE A 41 -4.33 -5.76 20.04
C ILE A 41 -4.54 -7.26 20.16
N ILE A 42 -3.94 -8.05 19.25
CA ILE A 42 -4.03 -9.50 19.27
C ILE A 42 -3.40 -10.08 20.54
N MET A 43 -2.25 -9.58 20.98
CA MET A 43 -1.61 -9.99 22.24
C MET A 43 -2.55 -9.79 23.43
N VAL A 44 -3.22 -8.64 23.52
CA VAL A 44 -4.19 -8.37 24.59
C VAL A 44 -5.40 -9.29 24.49
N ILE A 45 -5.94 -9.50 23.28
CA ILE A 45 -7.08 -10.40 23.06
C ILE A 45 -6.72 -11.84 23.43
N SER A 46 -5.53 -12.31 23.06
CA SER A 46 -5.06 -13.68 23.34
C SER A 46 -4.94 -14.00 24.84
N GLN A 47 -4.76 -12.97 25.68
CA GLN A 47 -4.62 -13.10 27.13
C GLN A 47 -5.94 -12.91 27.89
N THR A 48 -6.97 -12.39 27.23
CA THR A 48 -8.30 -12.23 27.84
C THR A 48 -9.11 -13.50 27.61
N PRO A 49 -9.76 -14.07 28.64
CA PRO A 49 -10.70 -15.17 28.46
C PRO A 49 -11.79 -14.76 27.46
N ALA A 50 -12.22 -15.68 26.59
CA ALA A 50 -13.12 -15.49 25.44
C ALA A 50 -14.55 -15.00 25.78
N GLN A 51 -14.76 -14.29 26.88
CA GLN A 51 -16.07 -13.80 27.31
C GLN A 51 -16.55 -12.55 26.54
N ASN A 52 -15.71 -11.90 25.73
CA ASN A 52 -16.05 -10.62 25.09
C ASN A 52 -16.04 -10.61 23.55
N MET A 53 -15.44 -11.61 22.89
CA MET A 53 -15.40 -11.71 21.43
C MET A 53 -15.64 -13.17 21.05
N ASP A 54 -16.83 -13.45 20.53
CA ASP A 54 -17.23 -14.80 20.20
C ASP A 54 -16.77 -15.14 18.77
N VAL A 55 -16.41 -16.39 18.53
CA VAL A 55 -16.11 -16.91 17.19
C VAL A 55 -17.30 -16.69 16.23
N GLN A 56 -18.50 -16.56 16.79
CA GLN A 56 -19.74 -16.22 16.08
C GLN A 56 -19.64 -14.89 15.30
N ASP A 57 -18.91 -13.89 15.80
CA ASP A 57 -18.74 -12.59 15.12
C ASP A 57 -17.99 -12.74 13.78
N PHE A 58 -17.21 -13.81 13.64
CA PHE A 58 -16.42 -14.12 12.44
C PHE A 58 -17.02 -15.28 11.64
N GLN A 59 -18.24 -15.74 11.94
CA GLN A 59 -18.83 -16.90 11.28
C GLN A 59 -18.96 -16.71 9.77
N SER A 60 -19.36 -15.52 9.31
CA SER A 60 -19.46 -15.19 7.88
C SER A 60 -18.10 -15.28 7.17
N LEU A 61 -17.03 -14.87 7.85
CA LEU A 61 -15.67 -15.03 7.37
C LEU A 61 -15.26 -16.51 7.33
N ILE A 62 -15.54 -17.27 8.40
CA ILE A 62 -15.16 -18.68 8.53
C ILE A 62 -15.80 -19.53 7.42
N VAL A 63 -17.10 -19.36 7.17
CA VAL A 63 -17.84 -20.15 6.17
C VAL A 63 -17.34 -19.92 4.75
N ASN A 64 -16.79 -18.73 4.47
CA ASN A 64 -16.25 -18.40 3.16
C ASN A 64 -14.76 -18.75 3.00
N LEU A 65 -14.08 -19.21 4.06
CA LEU A 65 -12.69 -19.67 3.98
C LEU A 65 -12.57 -20.93 3.09
N PRO A 66 -11.41 -21.15 2.45
CA PRO A 66 -11.14 -22.39 1.73
C PRO A 66 -11.33 -23.62 2.63
N ALA A 67 -11.82 -24.73 2.06
CA ALA A 67 -12.13 -25.96 2.79
C ALA A 67 -10.92 -26.49 3.59
N ASP A 68 -9.71 -26.36 3.03
CA ASP A 68 -8.47 -26.78 3.71
C ASP A 68 -8.23 -26.00 5.01
N VAL A 69 -8.56 -24.71 5.01
CA VAL A 69 -8.39 -23.82 6.15
C VAL A 69 -9.47 -24.11 7.20
N GLN A 70 -10.71 -24.35 6.77
CA GLN A 70 -11.78 -24.75 7.68
C GLN A 70 -11.45 -26.06 8.42
N ALA A 71 -10.86 -27.04 7.72
CA ALA A 71 -10.42 -28.29 8.32
C ALA A 71 -9.29 -28.10 9.34
N GLN A 72 -8.36 -27.18 9.10
CA GLN A 72 -7.30 -26.82 10.05
C GLN A 72 -7.87 -26.13 11.30
N ILE A 73 -8.78 -25.18 11.10
CA ILE A 73 -9.43 -24.41 12.16
C ILE A 73 -10.30 -25.31 13.05
N ALA A 74 -10.92 -26.36 12.50
CA ALA A 74 -11.74 -27.30 13.26
C ALA A 74 -10.98 -28.06 14.37
N GLN A 75 -9.65 -28.14 14.28
CA GLN A 75 -8.81 -28.79 15.29
C GLN A 75 -8.25 -27.80 16.34
N MET A 76 -8.57 -26.52 16.21
CA MET A 76 -8.05 -25.45 17.06
C MET A 76 -9.02 -25.08 18.18
N THR A 77 -8.47 -24.53 19.27
CA THR A 77 -9.26 -23.91 20.34
C THR A 77 -9.88 -22.59 19.86
N PRO A 78 -11.01 -22.12 20.42
CA PRO A 78 -11.63 -20.85 20.04
C PRO A 78 -10.67 -19.66 20.01
N ASN A 79 -9.75 -19.58 20.99
CA ASN A 79 -8.74 -18.52 21.04
C ASN A 79 -7.73 -18.61 19.90
N GLN A 80 -7.30 -19.82 19.53
CA GLN A 80 -6.42 -20.03 18.38
C GLN A 80 -7.12 -19.69 17.07
N ILE A 81 -8.41 -20.02 16.93
CA ILE A 81 -9.23 -19.67 15.76
C ILE A 81 -9.29 -18.16 15.59
N LEU A 82 -9.66 -17.44 16.65
CA LEU A 82 -9.74 -15.98 16.63
C LEU A 82 -8.39 -15.35 16.28
N PHE A 83 -7.32 -15.79 16.94
CA PHE A 83 -5.97 -15.33 16.62
C PHE A 83 -5.60 -15.56 15.15
N TYR A 84 -5.81 -16.78 14.66
CA TYR A 84 -5.48 -17.18 13.30
C TYR A 84 -6.24 -16.34 12.26
N ILE A 85 -7.55 -16.14 12.45
CA ILE A 85 -8.39 -15.33 11.55
C ILE A 85 -7.97 -13.86 11.58
N MET A 86 -7.78 -13.30 12.78
CA MET A 86 -7.40 -11.89 12.93
C MET A 86 -6.06 -11.60 12.25
N VAL A 87 -5.05 -12.42 12.54
CA VAL A 87 -3.70 -12.24 12.01
C VAL A 87 -3.66 -12.48 10.50
N LEU A 88 -4.20 -13.61 10.02
CA LEU A 88 -3.95 -14.02 8.65
C LEU A 88 -4.94 -13.45 7.63
N TYR A 89 -6.17 -13.13 8.05
CA TYR A 89 -7.25 -12.74 7.12
C TYR A 89 -7.81 -11.36 7.40
N PHE A 90 -8.15 -11.05 8.65
CA PHE A 90 -8.82 -9.79 8.98
C PHE A 90 -7.92 -8.57 8.75
N PHE A 91 -6.65 -8.64 9.17
CA PHE A 91 -5.71 -7.52 9.02
C PHE A 91 -5.04 -7.45 7.64
N ALA A 92 -5.08 -8.52 6.84
CA ALA A 92 -4.48 -8.57 5.51
C ALA A 92 -4.83 -7.39 4.58
N PRO A 93 -6.11 -7.01 4.37
CA PRO A 93 -6.45 -5.91 3.45
C PRO A 93 -5.95 -4.53 3.95
N PHE A 94 -5.79 -4.34 5.25
CA PHE A 94 -5.28 -3.07 5.81
C PHE A 94 -3.82 -2.81 5.43
N PHE A 95 -3.02 -3.86 5.19
CA PHE A 95 -1.64 -3.69 4.73
C PHE A 95 -1.55 -3.05 3.34
N LEU A 96 -2.59 -3.17 2.51
CA LEU A 96 -2.65 -2.53 1.19
C LEU A 96 -2.85 -1.00 1.27
N ILE A 97 -3.27 -0.48 2.43
CA ILE A 97 -3.39 0.97 2.66
C ILE A 97 -1.99 1.62 2.71
N ILE A 98 -0.98 0.92 3.24
CA ILE A 98 0.38 1.43 3.40
C ILE A 98 1.00 1.88 2.07
N PRO A 99 1.12 1.03 1.04
CA PRO A 99 1.70 1.42 -0.23
C PRO A 99 0.89 2.52 -0.92
N VAL A 100 -0.45 2.52 -0.81
CA VAL A 100 -1.31 3.56 -1.41
C VAL A 100 -1.13 4.91 -0.71
N MET A 101 -1.15 4.95 0.61
CA MET A 101 -0.92 6.20 1.35
C MET A 101 0.47 6.76 1.09
N ALA A 102 1.50 5.92 1.19
CA ALA A 102 2.88 6.33 0.94
C ALA A 102 3.06 6.88 -0.49
N SER A 103 2.50 6.18 -1.48
CA SER A 103 2.52 6.63 -2.87
C SER A 103 1.75 7.91 -3.11
N SER A 104 0.55 8.08 -2.55
CA SER A 104 -0.24 9.29 -2.74
C SER A 104 0.45 10.52 -2.16
N VAL A 105 1.09 10.39 -1.00
CA VAL A 105 1.82 11.49 -0.36
C VAL A 105 3.05 11.86 -1.20
N MET A 106 3.90 10.90 -1.57
CA MET A 106 5.12 11.19 -2.33
C MET A 106 4.84 11.60 -3.78
N GLY A 107 3.87 10.96 -4.43
CA GLY A 107 3.48 11.29 -5.80
C GLY A 107 2.81 12.67 -5.92
N SER A 108 2.19 13.16 -4.85
CA SER A 108 1.59 14.49 -4.83
C SER A 108 2.64 15.60 -4.79
N ASP A 109 3.77 15.38 -4.12
CA ASP A 109 4.90 16.33 -4.10
C ASP A 109 5.66 16.36 -5.43
N SER A 110 5.25 15.53 -6.40
CA SER A 110 5.93 15.38 -7.67
C SER A 110 5.85 16.64 -8.55
N PHE A 111 4.75 16.89 -9.26
CA PHE A 111 4.64 18.10 -10.10
C PHE A 111 4.03 19.27 -9.34
N ALA A 112 3.10 19.01 -8.43
CA ALA A 112 2.48 20.06 -7.64
C ALA A 112 3.48 20.69 -6.65
N GLY A 113 4.40 19.89 -6.08
CA GLY A 113 5.47 20.39 -5.22
C GLY A 113 6.47 21.28 -5.98
N GLU A 114 6.89 20.87 -7.17
CA GLU A 114 7.74 21.68 -8.07
C GLU A 114 7.06 23.00 -8.49
N ARG A 115 5.74 22.99 -8.66
CA ARG A 115 4.94 24.18 -8.97
C ARG A 115 4.93 25.15 -7.79
N GLU A 116 4.67 24.67 -6.57
CA GLU A 116 4.74 25.49 -5.35
C GLU A 116 6.15 26.07 -5.12
N ARG A 117 7.19 25.30 -5.44
CA ARG A 117 8.60 25.71 -5.34
C ARG A 117 9.06 26.62 -6.49
N LYS A 118 8.22 26.86 -7.51
CA LYS A 118 8.53 27.64 -8.72
C LYS A 118 9.74 27.10 -9.50
N THR A 119 9.94 25.79 -9.48
CA THR A 119 11.06 25.10 -10.14
C THR A 119 10.62 24.29 -11.37
N ILE A 120 9.32 24.27 -11.66
CA ILE A 120 8.76 23.48 -12.76
C ILE A 120 9.31 23.87 -14.14
N GLU A 121 9.56 25.16 -14.39
CA GLU A 121 10.12 25.66 -15.66
C GLU A 121 11.55 25.16 -15.87
N ALA A 122 12.37 25.19 -14.83
CA ALA A 122 13.74 24.69 -14.86
C ALA A 122 13.79 23.17 -15.09
N LEU A 123 12.85 22.43 -14.48
CA LEU A 123 12.73 20.98 -14.67
C LEU A 123 12.34 20.63 -16.12
N LEU A 124 11.38 21.35 -16.70
CA LEU A 124 10.91 21.14 -18.07
C LEU A 124 11.91 21.61 -19.14
N ALA A 125 12.80 22.54 -18.80
CA ALA A 125 13.91 22.97 -19.66
C ALA A 125 15.06 21.96 -19.74
N THR A 126 15.05 20.90 -18.93
CA THR A 126 16.10 19.88 -18.97
C THR A 126 16.01 18.99 -20.22
N PRO A 127 17.17 18.53 -20.77
CA PRO A 127 17.21 17.64 -21.94
C PRO A 127 16.91 16.17 -21.57
N ILE A 128 15.84 15.97 -20.80
CA ILE A 128 15.30 14.66 -20.38
C ILE A 128 14.01 14.44 -21.15
N SER A 129 13.71 13.24 -21.63
CA SER A 129 12.42 12.96 -22.30
C SER A 129 11.25 12.89 -21.30
N ASP A 130 10.01 13.11 -21.75
CA ASP A 130 8.83 13.08 -20.86
C ASP A 130 8.63 11.71 -20.20
N SER A 131 8.90 10.64 -20.93
CA SER A 131 8.89 9.28 -20.39
C SER A 131 9.96 9.06 -19.31
N GLU A 132 11.15 9.63 -19.47
CA GLU A 132 12.24 9.50 -18.47
C GLU A 132 11.94 10.31 -17.22
N LEU A 133 11.37 11.50 -17.38
CA LEU A 133 10.95 12.36 -16.28
C LEU A 133 9.82 11.71 -15.47
N LEU A 134 8.79 11.20 -16.17
CA LEU A 134 7.66 10.52 -15.55
C LEU A 134 8.12 9.27 -14.80
N LEU A 135 8.94 8.43 -15.43
CA LEU A 135 9.46 7.22 -14.80
C LEU A 135 10.32 7.53 -13.57
N GLY A 136 11.19 8.54 -13.65
CA GLY A 136 11.99 8.99 -12.51
C GLY A 136 11.11 9.37 -11.32
N LYS A 137 10.05 10.14 -11.57
CA LYS A 137 9.08 10.57 -10.55
C LYS A 137 8.26 9.42 -9.96
N ILE A 138 7.90 8.44 -10.77
CA ILE A 138 7.25 7.22 -10.29
C ILE A 138 8.18 6.44 -9.36
N LEU A 139 9.44 6.23 -9.77
CA LEU A 139 10.41 5.45 -8.99
C LEU A 139 10.77 6.11 -7.65
N VAL A 140 10.82 7.45 -7.59
CA VAL A 140 11.02 8.23 -6.35
C VAL A 140 9.98 7.89 -5.30
N SER A 141 8.73 7.71 -5.73
CA SER A 141 7.62 7.42 -4.83
C SER A 141 7.51 5.92 -4.56
N PHE A 142 7.83 5.08 -5.55
CA PHE A 142 7.66 3.64 -5.49
C PHE A 142 8.62 2.97 -4.52
N ILE A 143 9.92 3.24 -4.66
CA ILE A 143 10.96 2.56 -3.87
C ILE A 143 10.73 2.77 -2.36
N PRO A 144 10.53 4.00 -1.87
CA PRO A 144 10.30 4.21 -0.44
C PRO A 144 8.97 3.64 0.04
N ALA A 145 7.91 3.71 -0.76
CA ALA A 145 6.62 3.13 -0.42
C ALA A 145 6.72 1.62 -0.21
N MET A 146 7.46 0.93 -1.07
CA MET A 146 7.70 -0.50 -0.95
C MET A 146 8.60 -0.85 0.23
N ILE A 147 9.67 -0.08 0.47
CA ILE A 147 10.53 -0.28 1.64
C ILE A 147 9.71 -0.19 2.92
N VAL A 148 8.88 0.85 3.06
CA VAL A 148 8.01 1.03 4.24
C VAL A 148 7.03 -0.15 4.37
N THR A 149 6.42 -0.59 3.27
CA THR A 149 5.51 -1.73 3.26
C THR A 149 6.21 -3.02 3.71
N TRP A 150 7.40 -3.30 3.19
CA TRP A 150 8.18 -4.49 3.54
C TRP A 150 8.67 -4.47 4.98
N VAL A 151 9.16 -3.34 5.45
CA VAL A 151 9.59 -3.17 6.85
C VAL A 151 8.40 -3.36 7.79
N SER A 152 7.25 -2.75 7.49
CA SER A 152 6.04 -2.94 8.28
C SER A 152 5.55 -4.39 8.28
N PHE A 153 5.61 -5.08 7.14
CA PHE A 153 5.28 -6.50 7.08
C PHE A 153 6.26 -7.35 7.91
N ALA A 154 7.57 -7.09 7.81
CA ALA A 154 8.57 -7.83 8.58
C ALA A 154 8.38 -7.66 10.10
N VAL A 155 8.11 -6.43 10.55
CA VAL A 155 7.80 -6.13 11.95
C VAL A 155 6.51 -6.83 12.38
N TYR A 156 5.45 -6.71 11.57
CA TYR A 156 4.17 -7.36 11.84
C TYR A 156 4.29 -8.87 11.96
N ALA A 157 4.92 -9.53 10.97
CA ALA A 157 5.13 -10.97 10.95
C ALA A 157 5.92 -11.43 12.17
N THR A 158 7.01 -10.71 12.50
CA THR A 158 7.83 -11.03 13.68
C THR A 158 7.02 -10.96 14.97
N ILE A 159 6.26 -9.88 15.18
CA ILE A 159 5.48 -9.73 16.42
C ILE A 159 4.34 -10.76 16.46
N ALA A 160 3.62 -10.95 15.34
CA ALA A 160 2.54 -11.92 15.25
C ALA A 160 3.04 -13.35 15.52
N ASP A 161 4.19 -13.73 14.97
CA ASP A 161 4.79 -15.05 15.23
C ASP A 161 5.29 -15.18 16.67
N ILE A 162 5.91 -14.15 17.25
CA ILE A 162 6.33 -14.18 18.67
C ILE A 162 5.12 -14.43 19.58
N VAL A 163 4.01 -13.74 19.33
CA VAL A 163 2.79 -13.90 20.13
C VAL A 163 2.12 -15.25 19.86
N GLY A 164 2.08 -15.69 18.59
CA GLY A 164 1.48 -16.96 18.18
C GLY A 164 2.31 -18.20 18.56
N PHE A 165 3.62 -18.05 18.76
CA PHE A 165 4.53 -19.17 18.97
C PHE A 165 4.11 -20.09 20.12
N THR A 166 3.65 -19.50 21.22
CA THR A 166 3.16 -20.24 22.40
C THR A 166 1.80 -20.89 22.14
N MET A 167 0.95 -20.26 21.33
CA MET A 167 -0.40 -20.74 21.01
C MET A 167 -0.38 -21.89 20.01
N PHE A 168 0.58 -21.93 19.07
CA PHE A 168 0.63 -22.90 17.98
C PHE A 168 1.76 -23.94 18.14
N ASN A 169 2.12 -24.28 19.38
CA ASN A 169 3.12 -25.31 19.71
C ASN A 169 4.48 -25.11 18.99
N GLY A 170 4.92 -23.86 18.85
CA GLY A 170 6.18 -23.53 18.20
C GLY A 170 6.12 -23.42 16.66
N SER A 171 4.93 -23.44 16.07
CA SER A 171 4.76 -23.21 14.63
C SER A 171 4.71 -21.72 14.31
N LEU A 172 5.41 -21.31 13.25
CA LEU A 172 5.34 -19.95 12.70
C LEU A 172 4.15 -19.86 11.73
N LEU A 173 3.33 -18.83 11.85
CA LEU A 173 2.17 -18.61 10.98
C LEU A 173 2.53 -17.75 9.77
N LEU A 174 3.53 -16.88 9.93
CA LEU A 174 4.04 -15.99 8.88
C LEU A 174 5.54 -16.24 8.63
N PRO A 175 6.05 -15.86 7.45
CA PRO A 175 5.30 -15.52 6.25
C PRO A 175 4.68 -16.78 5.60
N ASN A 176 3.42 -16.67 5.14
CA ASN A 176 2.78 -17.70 4.34
C ASN A 176 2.64 -17.27 2.86
N ALA A 177 2.28 -18.20 1.98
CA ALA A 177 2.19 -17.94 0.54
C ALA A 177 1.20 -16.82 0.19
N VAL A 178 0.05 -16.74 0.89
CA VAL A 178 -0.97 -15.70 0.67
C VAL A 178 -0.40 -14.32 0.98
N TRP A 179 0.27 -14.17 2.12
CA TRP A 179 0.92 -12.92 2.51
C TRP A 179 2.08 -12.53 1.60
N LEU A 180 2.87 -13.50 1.13
CA LEU A 180 3.93 -13.23 0.16
C LEU A 180 3.35 -12.71 -1.16
N ILE A 181 2.27 -13.32 -1.67
CA ILE A 181 1.60 -12.85 -2.89
C ILE A 181 0.97 -11.47 -2.66
N LEU A 182 0.40 -11.22 -1.49
CA LEU A 182 -0.17 -9.92 -1.14
C LEU A 182 0.90 -8.82 -1.10
N ILE A 183 2.02 -9.04 -0.42
CA ILE A 183 3.08 -8.03 -0.18
C ILE A 183 4.03 -7.87 -1.38
N PHE A 184 4.32 -8.94 -2.12
CA PHE A 184 5.25 -8.91 -3.25
C PHE A 184 4.54 -8.96 -4.62
N GLY A 185 3.22 -9.14 -4.66
CA GLY A 185 2.42 -9.12 -5.89
C GLY A 185 1.41 -7.98 -5.91
N VAL A 186 0.43 -7.99 -5.00
CA VAL A 186 -0.64 -6.98 -4.98
C VAL A 186 -0.11 -5.61 -4.57
N ALA A 187 0.68 -5.52 -3.50
CA ALA A 187 1.17 -4.24 -3.01
C ALA A 187 2.02 -3.46 -4.05
N PRO A 188 2.95 -4.07 -4.80
CA PRO A 188 3.69 -3.38 -5.85
C PRO A 188 2.81 -2.86 -7.00
N THR A 189 1.91 -3.69 -7.51
CA THR A 189 1.00 -3.30 -8.62
C THR A 189 0.04 -2.20 -8.18
N LEU A 190 -0.52 -2.32 -6.98
CA LEU A 190 -1.35 -1.28 -6.39
C LEU A 190 -0.58 0.02 -6.14
N ALA A 191 0.66 -0.05 -5.67
CA ALA A 191 1.51 1.11 -5.48
C ALA A 191 1.77 1.82 -6.81
N LEU A 192 2.16 1.11 -7.85
CA LEU A 192 2.40 1.67 -9.19
C LEU A 192 1.15 2.37 -9.73
N CYS A 193 -0.01 1.74 -9.58
CA CYS A 193 -1.29 2.30 -10.01
C CYS A 193 -1.58 3.61 -9.29
N SER A 194 -1.46 3.61 -7.96
CA SER A 194 -1.68 4.80 -7.13
C SER A 194 -0.70 5.92 -7.48
N ILE A 195 0.60 5.62 -7.63
CA ILE A 195 1.62 6.61 -7.99
C ILE A 195 1.33 7.20 -9.36
N GLY A 196 1.09 6.36 -10.37
CA GLY A 196 0.84 6.83 -11.73
C GLY A 196 -0.35 7.78 -11.80
N LEU A 197 -1.46 7.42 -11.15
CA LEU A 197 -2.65 8.28 -11.06
C LEU A 197 -2.35 9.56 -10.28
N THR A 198 -1.71 9.46 -9.12
CA THR A 198 -1.33 10.61 -8.28
C THR A 198 -0.43 11.60 -9.03
N VAL A 199 0.53 11.09 -9.82
CA VAL A 199 1.44 11.93 -10.61
C VAL A 199 0.71 12.66 -11.74
N ILE A 200 -0.26 12.01 -12.39
CA ILE A 200 -1.12 12.65 -13.39
C ILE A 200 -2.00 13.73 -12.75
N ILE A 201 -2.57 13.44 -11.57
CA ILE A 201 -3.36 14.41 -10.79
C ILE A 201 -2.49 15.60 -10.38
N SER A 202 -1.29 15.36 -9.86
CA SER A 202 -0.38 16.42 -9.38
C SER A 202 0.11 17.34 -10.49
N ALA A 203 0.18 16.86 -11.74
CA ALA A 203 0.45 17.72 -12.89
C ALA A 203 -0.68 18.72 -13.17
N ARG A 204 -1.93 18.37 -12.83
CA ARG A 204 -3.15 19.11 -13.22
C ARG A 204 -3.67 20.09 -12.17
N VAL A 205 -3.31 19.91 -10.90
CA VAL A 205 -3.75 20.72 -9.75
C VAL A 205 -2.77 21.84 -9.41
N LYS A 206 -3.19 22.83 -8.62
CA LYS A 206 -2.36 24.03 -8.36
C LYS A 206 -1.31 23.82 -7.27
N GLY A 207 -1.60 22.98 -6.28
CA GLY A 207 -0.74 22.78 -5.12
C GLY A 207 -0.70 21.35 -4.58
N PHE A 208 0.29 21.09 -3.74
CA PHE A 208 0.57 19.80 -3.12
C PHE A 208 -0.62 19.28 -2.32
N LYS A 209 -1.23 20.14 -1.50
CA LYS A 209 -2.38 19.76 -0.66
C LYS A 209 -3.60 19.34 -1.49
N GLU A 210 -3.83 20.00 -2.61
CA GLU A 210 -4.92 19.68 -3.54
C GLU A 210 -4.66 18.33 -4.23
N ALA A 211 -3.44 18.10 -4.72
CA ALA A 211 -3.02 16.81 -5.27
C ALA A 211 -3.23 15.68 -4.25
N GLN A 212 -2.79 15.90 -3.01
CA GLN A 212 -2.88 14.91 -1.94
C GLN A 212 -4.34 14.59 -1.60
N GLN A 213 -5.20 15.59 -1.44
CA GLN A 213 -6.62 15.37 -1.10
C GLN A 213 -7.36 14.59 -2.19
N ILE A 214 -7.10 14.89 -3.46
CA ILE A 214 -7.71 14.14 -4.57
C ILE A 214 -7.13 12.71 -4.62
N SER A 215 -5.83 12.55 -4.38
CA SER A 215 -5.17 11.24 -4.44
C SER A 215 -5.57 10.33 -3.29
N VAL A 216 -6.05 10.86 -2.15
CA VAL A 216 -6.64 10.07 -1.06
C VAL A 216 -7.86 9.26 -1.54
N VAL A 217 -8.57 9.69 -2.57
CA VAL A 217 -9.68 8.92 -3.17
C VAL A 217 -9.21 7.56 -3.71
N LEU A 218 -7.92 7.42 -4.05
CA LEU A 218 -7.31 6.15 -4.47
C LEU A 218 -7.26 5.11 -3.36
N LEU A 219 -7.54 5.48 -2.10
CA LEU A 219 -7.78 4.53 -1.02
C LEU A 219 -9.14 3.85 -1.08
N LEU A 220 -10.14 4.44 -1.75
CA LEU A 220 -11.50 3.89 -1.75
C LEU A 220 -11.58 2.44 -2.26
N PRO A 221 -10.87 2.03 -3.33
CA PRO A 221 -10.84 0.62 -3.74
C PRO A 221 -10.29 -0.30 -2.65
N VAL A 222 -9.26 0.13 -1.92
CA VAL A 222 -8.68 -0.64 -0.81
C VAL A 222 -9.65 -0.72 0.35
N LEU A 223 -10.32 0.38 0.70
CA LEU A 223 -11.38 0.37 1.71
C LEU A 223 -12.54 -0.54 1.29
N GLY A 224 -12.88 -0.59 0.01
CA GLY A 224 -13.82 -1.55 -0.55
C GLY A 224 -13.41 -3.00 -0.28
N LEU A 225 -12.13 -3.33 -0.48
CA LEU A 225 -11.58 -4.66 -0.14
C LEU A 225 -11.65 -4.93 1.36
N VAL A 226 -11.34 -3.94 2.20
CA VAL A 226 -11.45 -4.04 3.67
C VAL A 226 -12.90 -4.36 4.07
N PHE A 227 -13.89 -3.62 3.57
CA PHE A 227 -15.29 -3.85 3.90
C PHE A 227 -15.81 -5.18 3.32
N ALA A 228 -15.37 -5.57 2.12
CA ALA A 228 -15.70 -6.85 1.53
C ALA A 228 -15.13 -8.03 2.34
N GLN A 229 -13.92 -7.87 2.90
CA GLN A 229 -13.34 -8.84 3.82
C GLN A 229 -14.10 -8.87 5.15
N ILE A 230 -14.34 -7.72 5.80
CA ILE A 230 -15.05 -7.67 7.10
C ILE A 230 -16.45 -8.26 7.02
N SER A 231 -17.18 -7.99 5.93
CA SER A 231 -18.52 -8.56 5.71
C SER A 231 -18.51 -10.06 5.41
N GLY A 232 -17.34 -10.66 5.13
CA GLY A 232 -17.21 -12.03 4.67
C GLY A 232 -17.59 -12.24 3.20
N LEU A 233 -17.91 -11.18 2.45
CA LEU A 233 -18.28 -11.25 1.03
C LEU A 233 -17.12 -11.73 0.15
N LEU A 234 -15.90 -11.34 0.51
CA LEU A 234 -14.69 -11.65 -0.24
C LEU A 234 -13.59 -12.07 0.73
N ILE A 235 -12.83 -13.10 0.35
CA ILE A 235 -11.63 -13.51 1.08
C ILE A 235 -10.42 -13.33 0.17
N LEU A 236 -9.39 -12.65 0.68
CA LEU A 236 -8.10 -12.49 0.02
C LEU A 236 -7.30 -13.81 0.00
N GLY A 237 -7.83 -14.83 -0.67
CA GLY A 237 -7.13 -16.07 -0.98
C GLY A 237 -6.31 -15.96 -2.26
N PRO A 238 -5.55 -17.02 -2.63
CA PRO A 238 -4.64 -17.00 -3.78
C PRO A 238 -5.29 -16.59 -5.11
N ALA A 239 -6.51 -17.07 -5.39
CA ALA A 239 -7.23 -16.76 -6.62
C ALA A 239 -7.62 -15.29 -6.72
N VAL A 240 -8.15 -14.71 -5.64
CA VAL A 240 -8.52 -13.29 -5.59
C VAL A 240 -7.28 -12.41 -5.68
N LEU A 241 -6.20 -12.77 -4.99
CA LEU A 241 -4.93 -12.04 -5.08
C LEU A 241 -4.37 -12.06 -6.52
N ALA A 242 -4.37 -13.22 -7.18
CA ALA A 242 -3.94 -13.32 -8.58
C ALA A 242 -4.79 -12.45 -9.52
N LEU A 243 -6.12 -12.43 -9.31
CA LEU A 243 -7.03 -11.57 -10.05
C LEU A 243 -6.73 -10.09 -9.82
N LEU A 244 -6.50 -9.68 -8.56
CA LEU A 244 -6.15 -8.30 -8.22
C LEU A 244 -4.83 -7.87 -8.88
N ILE A 245 -3.81 -8.75 -8.86
CA ILE A 245 -2.53 -8.50 -9.56
C ILE A 245 -2.78 -8.29 -11.04
N ALA A 246 -3.57 -9.15 -11.68
CA ALA A 246 -3.89 -9.03 -13.11
C ALA A 246 -4.63 -7.71 -13.42
N ILE A 247 -5.64 -7.36 -12.61
CA ILE A 247 -6.41 -6.12 -12.77
C ILE A 247 -5.49 -4.89 -12.62
N PHE A 248 -4.71 -4.81 -11.54
CA PHE A 248 -3.83 -3.67 -11.32
C PHE A 248 -2.71 -3.59 -12.34
N ALA A 249 -2.13 -4.72 -12.77
CA ALA A 249 -1.13 -4.71 -13.83
C ALA A 249 -1.67 -4.18 -15.16
N VAL A 250 -2.92 -4.52 -15.53
CA VAL A 250 -3.58 -3.95 -16.72
C VAL A 250 -3.80 -2.46 -16.56
N ILE A 251 -4.25 -2.01 -15.37
CA ILE A 251 -4.42 -0.59 -15.06
C ILE A 251 -3.07 0.14 -15.12
N ASP A 252 -1.99 -0.44 -14.60
CA ASP A 252 -0.65 0.15 -14.62
C ASP A 252 -0.17 0.41 -16.05
N VAL A 253 -0.36 -0.56 -16.94
CA VAL A 253 -0.03 -0.40 -18.37
C VAL A 253 -0.86 0.72 -18.99
N ALA A 254 -2.16 0.77 -18.68
CA ALA A 254 -3.05 1.83 -19.16
C ALA A 254 -2.65 3.22 -18.62
N VAL A 255 -2.36 3.32 -17.32
CA VAL A 255 -1.94 4.55 -16.64
C VAL A 255 -0.59 5.03 -17.18
N PHE A 256 0.36 4.14 -17.44
CA PHE A 256 1.63 4.50 -18.05
C PHE A 256 1.45 5.00 -19.49
N TYR A 257 0.63 4.32 -20.29
CA TYR A 257 0.34 4.73 -21.67
C TYR A 257 -0.41 6.07 -21.74
N VAL A 258 -1.45 6.24 -20.92
CA VAL A 258 -2.21 7.48 -20.83
C VAL A 258 -1.33 8.60 -20.25
N GLY A 259 -0.56 8.30 -19.20
CA GLY A 259 0.34 9.25 -18.54
C GLY A 259 1.38 9.82 -19.49
N THR A 260 2.00 8.99 -20.32
CA THR A 260 2.97 9.44 -21.35
C THR A 260 2.31 10.28 -22.45
N LYS A 261 1.08 9.95 -22.87
CA LYS A 261 0.33 10.72 -23.87
C LYS A 261 -0.28 12.02 -23.35
N LEU A 262 -0.68 12.07 -22.08
CA LEU A 262 -1.18 13.28 -21.44
C LEU A 262 -0.05 14.25 -21.08
N PHE A 263 1.19 13.78 -21.08
CA PHE A 263 2.37 14.59 -20.78
C PHE A 263 2.76 15.48 -21.96
N HIS A 264 1.94 16.49 -22.27
CA HIS A 264 2.35 17.59 -23.14
C HIS A 264 2.92 18.70 -22.28
N ARG A 265 4.23 18.97 -22.40
CA ARG A 265 4.95 20.02 -21.63
C ARG A 265 4.26 21.37 -21.65
N GLU A 266 3.60 21.68 -22.76
CA GLU A 266 2.93 22.96 -23.02
C GLU A 266 1.67 23.18 -22.17
N GLU A 267 0.91 22.12 -21.84
CA GLU A 267 -0.28 22.23 -20.98
C GLU A 267 0.06 22.43 -19.50
N ILE A 268 1.24 21.97 -19.08
CA ILE A 268 1.70 22.13 -17.69
C ILE A 268 2.11 23.59 -17.41
N LEU A 269 2.60 24.29 -18.44
CA LEU A 269 3.07 25.67 -18.40
C LEU A 269 1.94 26.71 -18.55
N SER A 270 0.84 26.37 -19.22
CA SER A 270 -0.24 27.32 -19.52
C SER A 270 -1.20 27.59 -18.36
N LYS A 271 -1.05 26.88 -17.22
CA LYS A 271 -1.88 27.10 -16.03
C LYS A 271 -1.22 28.14 -15.10
N PRO A 272 -1.85 29.30 -14.88
CA PRO A 272 -1.32 30.28 -13.94
C PRO A 272 -1.36 29.74 -12.50
N ALA A 273 -0.30 30.07 -11.74
CA ALA A 273 -0.17 29.79 -10.32
C ALA A 273 -1.33 30.38 -9.50
#